data_AF-A0A918ARC7-F1
#
_entry.id   AF-A0A918ARC7-F1
#
_cell.length_a   1.000
_cell.length_b   1.000
_cell.length_c   1.000
_cell.angle_alpha   90.00
_cell.angle_beta   90.00
_cell.angle_gamma   90.00
#
_symmetry.space_group_name_H-M   'P 1'
#
loop_
_entity.id
_entity.type
_entity.pdbx_description
1 polymer ?
#
loop_
_entity_poly.entity_id
_entity_poly.type
_entity_poly.pdbx_seq_one_letter_code
_entity_poly.pdbx_strand_id
1 'polypeptide(L)'
;MAKVQSDPQRVEQDARTRFANLDEPPPAVRDADNRLVQLTPNARFLEIRRRARLIAVSDGLAEAVALLLGGDGARVSVDHVRVDPAESRDEQVMAVRGTIRGVDAVVPLRPGALHLHAYPATDDIELTGEPLLSVELSPDVRQSDGWVPAAAIVAALREHFG
;
A
#
# COMPACT_ATOMS: atom_id res chain seq x y z
N MET A 1 22.11 17.01 7.84
CA MET A 1 22.16 15.72 7.11
C MET A 1 21.38 15.91 5.82
N ALA A 2 22.01 15.67 4.66
CA ALA A 2 21.27 15.66 3.40
C ALA A 2 20.27 14.50 3.45
N LYS A 3 18.98 14.78 3.28
CA LYS A 3 17.95 13.75 3.15
C LYS A 3 18.28 13.04 1.84
N VAL A 4 18.73 11.79 1.90
CA VAL A 4 18.86 10.96 0.70
C VAL A 4 17.46 10.84 0.14
N GLN A 5 17.19 11.55 -0.94
CA GLN A 5 15.90 11.53 -1.60
C GLN A 5 15.81 10.19 -2.33
N SER A 6 14.99 9.27 -1.80
CA SER A 6 14.74 7.97 -2.44
C SER A 6 14.18 8.20 -3.85
N ASP A 7 14.70 7.46 -4.83
CA ASP A 7 14.14 7.42 -6.18
C ASP A 7 12.80 6.68 -6.17
N PRO A 8 11.66 7.33 -6.49
CA PRO A 8 10.34 6.71 -6.45
C PRO A 8 10.23 5.48 -7.36
N GLN A 9 10.92 5.45 -8.50
CA GLN A 9 10.88 4.31 -9.41
C GLN A 9 11.56 3.08 -8.82
N ARG A 10 12.69 3.29 -8.12
CA ARG A 10 13.40 2.21 -7.44
C ARG A 10 12.56 1.62 -6.30
N VAL A 11 11.93 2.48 -5.50
CA VAL A 11 11.05 2.08 -4.40
C VAL A 11 9.84 1.30 -4.92
N GLU A 12 9.20 1.79 -5.98
CA GLU A 12 8.07 1.12 -6.64
C GLU A 12 8.48 -0.27 -7.16
N GLN A 13 9.63 -0.36 -7.84
CA GLN A 13 10.11 -1.62 -8.39
C GLN A 13 10.39 -2.66 -7.30
N ASP A 14 10.98 -2.24 -6.17
CA ASP A 14 11.20 -3.12 -5.01
C ASP A 14 9.86 -3.63 -4.43
N ALA A 15 8.86 -2.76 -4.33
CA ALA A 15 7.51 -3.11 -3.87
C ALA A 15 6.83 -4.11 -4.82
N ARG A 16 6.89 -3.85 -6.13
CA ARG A 16 6.34 -4.71 -7.17
C ARG A 16 6.99 -6.09 -7.20
N THR A 17 8.32 -6.17 -7.01
CA THR A 17 9.00 -7.47 -6.89
C THR A 17 8.50 -8.28 -5.68
N ARG A 18 8.14 -7.62 -4.57
CA ARG A 18 7.52 -8.29 -3.42
C ARG A 18 6.06 -8.68 -3.70
N PHE A 19 5.33 -7.86 -4.45
CA PHE A 19 3.95 -8.13 -4.86
C PHE A 19 3.82 -9.43 -5.65
N ALA A 20 4.76 -9.70 -6.55
CA ALA A 20 4.82 -10.96 -7.31
C ALA A 20 4.91 -12.21 -6.42
N ASN A 21 5.37 -12.06 -5.16
CA ASN A 21 5.55 -13.15 -4.20
C ASN A 21 4.55 -13.11 -3.03
N LEU A 22 3.45 -12.35 -3.16
CA LEU A 22 2.50 -12.10 -2.07
C LEU A 22 1.95 -13.42 -1.48
N ASP A 23 1.57 -14.35 -2.34
CA ASP A 23 0.93 -15.62 -1.99
C ASP A 23 1.91 -16.81 -1.94
N GLU A 24 3.22 -16.57 -2.06
CA GLU A 24 4.23 -17.64 -2.06
C GLU A 24 4.25 -18.39 -0.71
N PRO A 25 4.24 -19.73 -0.67
CA PRO A 25 4.25 -20.47 0.58
C PRO A 25 5.50 -20.16 1.45
N PRO A 26 5.45 -20.45 2.75
CA PRO A 26 6.62 -20.32 3.61
C PRO A 26 7.77 -21.23 3.19
N PRO A 27 9.03 -20.76 3.29
CA PRO A 27 10.18 -21.63 3.09
C PRO A 27 10.24 -22.68 4.19
N ALA A 28 10.91 -23.80 3.90
CA ALA A 28 11.26 -24.78 4.92
C ALA A 28 12.08 -24.11 6.03
N VAL A 29 11.82 -24.49 7.28
CA VAL A 29 12.54 -23.99 8.45
C VAL A 29 13.57 -25.02 8.90
N ARG A 30 14.57 -24.59 9.67
CA ARG A 30 15.49 -25.53 10.32
C ARG A 30 15.00 -25.86 11.71
N ASP A 31 15.03 -27.14 12.06
CA ASP A 31 14.78 -27.58 13.44
C ASP A 31 16.01 -27.33 14.34
N ALA A 32 15.91 -27.74 15.60
CA ALA A 32 16.99 -27.61 16.59
C ALA A 32 18.25 -28.40 16.21
N ASP A 33 18.12 -29.45 15.39
CA ASP A 33 19.21 -30.28 14.88
C ASP A 33 19.75 -29.78 13.53
N ASN A 34 19.36 -28.56 13.12
CA ASN A 34 19.74 -27.91 11.86
C ASN A 34 19.25 -28.63 10.59
N ARG A 35 18.25 -29.50 10.69
CA ARG A 35 17.64 -30.20 9.55
C ARG A 35 16.55 -29.36 8.93
N LEU A 36 16.45 -29.37 7.60
CA LEU A 36 15.33 -28.72 6.91
C LEU A 36 14.05 -29.50 7.15
N VAL A 37 13.08 -28.85 7.79
CA VAL A 37 11.75 -29.39 8.05
C VAL A 37 10.72 -28.55 7.32
N GLN A 38 9.91 -29.24 6.52
CA GLN A 38 8.75 -28.62 5.89
C GLN A 38 7.58 -28.72 6.86
N LEU A 39 7.37 -27.65 7.62
CA LEU A 39 6.16 -27.53 8.43
C LEU A 39 5.00 -27.18 7.51
N THR A 40 3.95 -28.00 7.49
CA THR A 40 2.69 -27.60 6.85
C THR A 40 2.13 -26.43 7.65
N PRO A 41 2.14 -25.21 7.11
CA PRO A 41 1.66 -24.06 7.85
C PRO A 41 0.15 -24.19 8.08
N ASN A 42 -0.29 -23.93 9.31
CA ASN A 42 -1.72 -23.84 9.57
C ASN A 42 -2.32 -22.59 8.87
N ALA A 43 -3.65 -22.60 8.67
CA ALA A 43 -4.35 -21.53 7.96
C ALA A 43 -4.12 -20.15 8.59
N ARG A 44 -4.05 -20.08 9.93
CA ARG A 44 -3.82 -18.83 10.67
C ARG A 44 -2.43 -18.24 10.40
N PHE A 45 -1.40 -19.08 10.30
CA PHE A 45 -0.05 -18.64 9.97
C PHE A 45 0.04 -18.12 8.53
N LEU A 46 -0.60 -18.81 7.58
CA LEU A 46 -0.69 -18.36 6.18
C LEU A 46 -1.36 -16.98 6.08
N GLU A 47 -2.46 -16.80 6.81
CA GLU A 47 -3.19 -15.54 6.87
C GLU A 47 -2.32 -14.39 7.42
N ILE A 48 -1.67 -14.61 8.57
CA ILE A 48 -0.78 -13.60 9.19
C ILE A 48 0.37 -13.24 8.24
N ARG A 49 1.00 -14.24 7.63
CA ARG A 49 2.10 -14.02 6.67
C ARG A 49 1.65 -13.23 5.46
N ARG A 50 0.49 -13.56 4.90
CA ARG A 50 -0.09 -12.84 3.76
C ARG A 50 -0.36 -11.38 4.12
N ARG A 51 -0.97 -11.11 5.29
CA ARG A 51 -1.20 -9.75 5.79
C ARG A 51 0.10 -8.97 5.95
N ALA A 52 1.11 -9.57 6.59
CA ALA A 52 2.41 -8.94 6.80
C ALA A 52 3.10 -8.57 5.47
N ARG A 53 3.03 -9.45 4.46
CA ARG A 53 3.56 -9.16 3.12
C ARG A 53 2.75 -8.08 2.42
N LEU A 54 1.43 -8.09 2.53
CA LEU A 54 0.57 -7.06 1.95
C LEU A 54 0.93 -5.67 2.49
N ILE A 55 1.10 -5.55 3.81
CA ILE A 55 1.55 -4.30 4.46
C ILE A 55 2.92 -3.90 3.91
N ALA A 56 3.89 -4.83 3.82
CA ALA A 56 5.24 -4.51 3.33
C ALA A 56 5.32 -4.13 1.83
N VAL A 57 4.39 -4.64 1.01
CA VAL A 57 4.25 -4.22 -0.40
C VAL A 57 3.58 -2.84 -0.46
N SER A 58 2.51 -2.66 0.31
CA SER A 58 1.78 -1.40 0.39
C SER A 58 2.65 -0.26 0.92
N ASP A 59 3.55 -0.52 1.86
CA ASP A 59 4.53 0.46 2.37
C ASP A 59 5.39 1.04 1.25
N GLY A 60 5.99 0.19 0.41
CA GLY A 60 6.77 0.65 -0.73
C GLY A 60 5.92 1.39 -1.78
N LEU A 61 4.67 0.95 -2.01
CA LEU A 61 3.75 1.68 -2.87
C LEU A 61 3.43 3.08 -2.32
N ALA A 62 3.14 3.17 -1.01
CA ALA A 62 2.85 4.42 -0.33
C ALA A 62 4.05 5.37 -0.33
N GLU A 63 5.26 4.85 -0.11
CA GLU A 63 6.49 5.64 -0.22
C GLU A 63 6.67 6.18 -1.65
N ALA A 64 6.50 5.34 -2.68
CA ALA A 64 6.60 5.78 -4.07
C ALA A 64 5.56 6.87 -4.42
N VAL A 65 4.30 6.68 -4.01
CA VAL A 65 3.22 7.67 -4.22
C VAL A 65 3.51 8.97 -3.46
N ALA A 66 3.94 8.90 -2.20
CA ALA A 66 4.27 10.08 -1.41
C ALA A 66 5.46 10.86 -1.98
N LEU A 67 6.49 10.16 -2.49
CA LEU A 67 7.64 10.79 -3.15
C LEU A 67 7.21 11.52 -4.44
N LEU A 68 6.34 10.92 -5.24
CA LEU A 68 5.83 11.51 -6.48
C LEU A 68 4.94 12.73 -6.21
N LEU A 69 3.95 12.61 -5.33
CA LEU A 69 3.09 13.73 -4.91
C LEU A 69 3.91 14.86 -4.26
N GLY A 70 4.92 14.52 -3.45
CA GLY A 70 5.84 15.49 -2.85
C GLY A 70 6.72 16.19 -3.88
N GLY A 71 7.14 15.48 -4.93
CA GLY A 71 7.84 16.05 -6.09
C GLY A 71 6.99 17.07 -6.85
N ASP A 72 5.66 16.93 -6.82
CA ASP A 72 4.70 17.87 -7.40
C ASP A 72 4.35 19.06 -6.47
N GLY A 73 4.97 19.12 -5.29
CA GLY A 73 4.79 20.21 -4.32
C GLY A 73 3.72 19.97 -3.26
N ALA A 74 3.04 18.82 -3.25
CA ALA A 74 2.08 18.48 -2.21
C ALA A 74 2.78 18.18 -0.88
N ARG A 75 2.20 18.61 0.24
CA ARG A 75 2.65 18.22 1.58
C ARG A 75 2.05 16.88 1.95
N VAL A 76 2.78 15.81 1.65
CA VAL A 76 2.35 14.43 1.88
C VAL A 76 3.39 13.63 2.64
N SER A 77 2.94 12.59 3.33
CA SER A 77 3.79 11.61 3.99
C SER A 77 3.17 10.22 3.93
N VAL A 78 4.00 9.20 4.08
CA VAL A 78 3.51 7.85 4.43
C VAL A 78 2.92 7.92 5.84
N ASP A 79 1.76 7.30 6.02
CA ASP A 79 1.03 7.17 7.27
C ASP A 79 1.06 5.73 7.75
N HIS A 80 0.43 5.42 8.89
CA HIS A 80 0.38 4.05 9.39
C HIS A 80 -0.66 3.17 8.68
N VAL A 81 -0.73 1.92 9.12
CA VAL A 81 -1.64 0.90 8.58
C VAL A 81 -3.10 1.28 8.77
N ARG A 82 -3.87 1.24 7.70
CA ARG A 82 -5.32 1.49 7.66
C ARG A 82 -6.07 0.31 7.06
N VAL A 83 -7.36 0.23 7.36
CA VAL A 83 -8.35 -0.62 6.68
C VAL A 83 -9.35 0.30 6.00
N ASP A 84 -9.54 0.08 4.69
CA ASP A 84 -10.55 0.77 3.89
C ASP A 84 -11.91 0.04 4.06
N PRO A 85 -12.93 0.66 4.66
CA PRO A 85 -14.24 0.04 4.88
C PRO A 85 -15.05 -0.15 3.60
N ALA A 86 -14.71 0.56 2.51
CA ALA A 86 -15.39 0.42 1.23
C ALA A 86 -14.83 -0.75 0.41
N GLU A 87 -13.64 -1.26 0.75
CA GLU A 87 -13.10 -2.49 0.19
C GLU A 87 -13.68 -3.71 0.92
N SER A 88 -14.19 -4.68 0.15
CA SER A 88 -14.84 -5.91 0.67
C SER A 88 -13.95 -6.85 1.52
N ARG A 89 -12.68 -6.50 1.69
CA ARG A 89 -11.70 -7.30 2.41
C ARG A 89 -11.10 -6.39 3.48
N ASP A 90 -11.17 -6.80 4.74
CA ASP A 90 -10.53 -6.13 5.90
C ASP A 90 -8.99 -6.18 5.81
N GLU A 91 -8.45 -5.77 4.68
CA GLU A 91 -7.04 -5.81 4.32
C GLU A 91 -6.36 -4.58 4.92
N GLN A 92 -5.41 -4.86 5.80
CA GLN A 92 -4.54 -3.86 6.41
C GLN A 92 -3.45 -3.46 5.42
N VAL A 93 -3.40 -2.18 5.07
CA VAL A 93 -2.48 -1.60 4.08
C VAL A 93 -1.91 -0.28 4.60
N MET A 94 -0.75 0.14 4.12
CA MET A 94 -0.21 1.46 4.41
C MET A 94 -1.02 2.53 3.68
N ALA A 95 -1.08 3.72 4.28
CA ALA A 95 -1.76 4.87 3.70
C ALA A 95 -0.79 6.00 3.37
N VAL A 96 -1.21 6.90 2.48
CA VAL A 96 -0.59 8.22 2.31
C VAL A 96 -1.48 9.25 2.97
N ARG A 97 -0.87 10.14 3.77
CA ARG A 97 -1.54 11.27 4.40
C ARG A 97 -1.15 12.58 3.72
N GLY A 98 -2.12 13.47 3.61
CA GLY A 98 -1.91 14.86 3.20
C GLY A 98 -3.22 15.64 3.17
N THR A 99 -3.16 16.86 2.65
CA THR A 99 -4.35 17.71 2.56
C THR A 99 -5.11 17.41 1.27
N ILE A 100 -6.37 16.99 1.39
CA ILE A 100 -7.29 16.82 0.27
C ILE A 100 -8.44 17.81 0.44
N ARG A 101 -8.62 18.71 -0.55
CA ARG A 101 -9.66 19.75 -0.53
C ARG A 101 -9.67 20.58 0.78
N GLY A 102 -8.49 20.88 1.32
CA GLY A 102 -8.32 21.62 2.57
C GLY A 102 -8.53 20.80 3.86
N VAL A 103 -8.79 19.50 3.77
CA VAL A 103 -8.97 18.60 4.92
C VAL A 103 -7.77 17.65 5.04
N ASP A 104 -7.25 17.47 6.25
CA ASP A 104 -6.22 16.46 6.51
C ASP A 104 -6.84 15.06 6.34
N ALA A 105 -6.27 14.29 5.42
CA ALA A 105 -6.87 13.08 4.90
C ALA A 105 -5.85 11.97 4.70
N VAL A 106 -6.33 10.73 4.75
CA VAL A 106 -5.56 9.51 4.51
C VAL A 106 -6.15 8.73 3.34
N VAL A 107 -5.28 8.16 2.51
CA VAL A 107 -5.64 7.30 1.37
C VAL A 107 -4.95 5.94 1.58
N PRO A 108 -5.68 4.90 2.02
CA PRO A 108 -5.16 3.54 2.08
C PRO A 108 -4.77 3.05 0.67
N LEU A 109 -3.57 2.49 0.53
CA LEU A 109 -3.04 2.07 -0.77
C LEU A 109 -2.89 0.57 -0.86
N ARG A 110 -3.94 -0.08 -1.34
CA ARG A 110 -3.94 -1.51 -1.63
C ARG A 110 -3.26 -1.78 -2.99
N PRO A 111 -2.20 -2.61 -3.04
CA PRO A 111 -1.55 -2.98 -4.29
C PRO A 111 -2.53 -3.60 -5.30
N GLY A 112 -2.55 -3.04 -6.51
CA GLY A 112 -3.41 -3.50 -7.61
C GLY A 112 -4.87 -3.02 -7.56
N ALA A 113 -5.26 -2.26 -6.53
CA ALA A 113 -6.61 -1.69 -6.44
C ALA A 113 -6.83 -0.63 -7.53
N LEU A 114 -8.07 -0.60 -8.05
CA LEU A 114 -8.52 0.38 -9.03
C LEU A 114 -9.49 1.41 -8.43
N HIS A 115 -9.89 1.22 -7.17
CA HIS A 115 -10.69 2.20 -6.45
C HIS A 115 -9.81 2.79 -5.35
N LEU A 116 -9.78 4.11 -5.27
CA LEU A 116 -9.10 4.87 -4.24
C LEU A 116 -10.12 5.64 -3.44
N HIS A 117 -10.01 5.55 -2.11
CA HIS A 117 -10.84 6.30 -1.19
C HIS A 117 -9.95 7.16 -0.30
N ALA A 118 -10.35 8.41 -0.09
CA ALA A 118 -9.74 9.27 0.90
C ALA A 118 -10.71 9.47 2.06
N TYR A 119 -10.20 9.41 3.28
CA TYR A 119 -10.97 9.61 4.50
C TYR A 119 -10.35 10.73 5.33
N PRO A 120 -11.11 11.39 6.22
CA PRO A 120 -10.52 12.28 7.20
C PRO A 120 -9.46 11.53 8.01
N ALA A 121 -8.32 12.17 8.29
CA ALA A 121 -7.27 11.57 9.09
C ALA A 121 -7.76 11.32 10.54
N THR A 122 -7.63 10.10 11.01
CA THR A 122 -7.87 9.69 12.42
C THR A 122 -6.65 8.94 12.95
N ASP A 123 -6.64 8.54 14.22
CA ASP A 123 -5.59 7.65 14.75
C ASP A 123 -5.97 6.15 14.61
N ASP A 124 -7.22 5.85 14.23
CA ASP A 124 -7.77 4.50 14.19
C ASP A 124 -7.29 3.69 12.98
N ILE A 125 -6.99 2.40 13.17
CA ILE A 125 -6.64 1.52 12.05
C ILE A 125 -7.83 1.36 11.08
N GLU A 126 -9.03 1.16 11.62
CA GLU A 126 -10.24 1.02 10.82
C GLU A 126 -10.84 2.40 10.54
N LEU A 127 -10.91 2.75 9.26
CA LEU A 127 -11.54 4.00 8.83
C LEU A 127 -13.05 3.81 8.85
N THR A 128 -13.77 4.88 9.18
CA THR A 128 -15.23 4.85 9.31
C THR A 128 -15.87 6.04 8.59
N GLY A 129 -17.15 5.91 8.25
CA GLY A 129 -17.90 6.95 7.56
C GLY A 129 -17.73 6.95 6.03
N GLU A 130 -18.28 7.98 5.40
CA GLU A 130 -18.21 8.16 3.95
C GLU A 130 -16.85 8.75 3.52
N PRO A 131 -16.26 8.29 2.39
CA PRO A 131 -15.06 8.89 1.85
C PRO A 131 -15.24 10.37 1.49
N LEU A 132 -14.23 11.19 1.76
CA LEU A 132 -14.11 12.57 1.25
C LEU A 132 -13.98 12.60 -0.29
N LEU A 133 -13.42 11.52 -0.83
CA LEU A 133 -13.11 11.34 -2.23
C LEU A 133 -13.17 9.85 -2.56
N SER A 134 -13.80 9.53 -3.68
CA SER A 134 -13.75 8.22 -4.32
C SER A 134 -13.30 8.40 -5.76
N VAL A 135 -12.23 7.72 -6.17
CA VAL A 135 -11.69 7.77 -7.54
C VAL A 135 -11.56 6.35 -8.07
N GLU A 136 -12.15 6.11 -9.24
CA GLU A 136 -11.95 4.88 -10.01
C GLU A 136 -10.88 5.12 -11.07
N LEU A 137 -9.84 4.29 -11.08
CA LEU A 137 -8.83 4.24 -12.12
C LEU A 137 -9.31 3.40 -13.29
N SER A 138 -8.92 3.77 -14.50
CA SER A 138 -9.17 2.95 -15.69
C SER A 138 -8.59 1.53 -15.51
N PRO A 139 -9.32 0.46 -15.86
CA PRO A 139 -8.80 -0.90 -15.83
C PRO A 139 -7.50 -1.09 -16.62
N ASP A 140 -7.28 -0.29 -17.66
CA ASP A 140 -6.11 -0.37 -18.53
C ASP A 140 -4.79 0.05 -17.85
N VAL A 141 -4.85 0.76 -16.71
CA VAL A 141 -3.63 1.09 -15.96
C VAL A 141 -3.06 -0.11 -15.20
N ARG A 142 -3.87 -1.15 -14.99
CA ARG A 142 -3.44 -2.38 -14.35
C ARG A 142 -2.59 -3.19 -15.32
N GLN A 143 -1.34 -3.43 -14.94
CA GLN A 143 -0.40 -4.19 -15.73
C GLN A 143 -0.72 -5.69 -15.69
N SER A 144 -0.08 -6.47 -16.56
CA SER A 144 -0.38 -7.91 -16.74
C SER A 144 -0.12 -8.75 -15.49
N ASP A 145 0.72 -8.30 -14.57
CA ASP A 145 0.96 -8.92 -13.25
C ASP A 145 -0.02 -8.46 -12.17
N GLY A 146 -1.01 -7.63 -12.52
CA GLY A 146 -1.98 -7.06 -11.59
C GLY A 146 -1.51 -5.79 -10.87
N TRP A 147 -0.28 -5.33 -11.12
CA TRP A 147 0.26 -4.12 -10.51
C TRP A 147 -0.41 -2.87 -11.08
N VAL A 148 -0.71 -1.89 -10.21
CA VAL A 148 -1.16 -0.55 -10.62
C VAL A 148 -0.01 0.42 -10.30
N PRO A 149 0.53 1.14 -11.31
CA PRO A 149 1.70 1.98 -11.09
C PRO A 149 1.46 3.16 -10.16
N ALA A 150 2.46 3.53 -9.36
CA ALA A 150 2.40 4.68 -8.47
C ALA A 150 2.10 5.97 -9.24
N ALA A 151 2.67 6.13 -10.44
CA ALA A 151 2.40 7.26 -11.32
C ALA A 151 0.91 7.37 -11.74
N ALA A 152 0.22 6.24 -11.94
CA ALA A 152 -1.20 6.24 -12.28
C ALA A 152 -2.06 6.66 -11.08
N ILE A 153 -1.71 6.20 -9.88
CA ILE A 153 -2.33 6.62 -8.62
C ILE A 153 -2.13 8.13 -8.41
N VAL A 154 -0.90 8.62 -8.58
CA VAL A 154 -0.58 10.05 -8.44
C VAL A 154 -1.35 10.89 -9.44
N ALA A 155 -1.41 10.48 -10.71
CA ALA A 155 -2.19 11.20 -11.72
C ALA A 155 -3.67 11.32 -11.34
N ALA A 156 -4.25 10.27 -10.74
CA ALA A 156 -5.63 10.27 -10.26
C ALA A 156 -5.85 11.13 -8.99
N LEU A 157 -4.83 11.27 -8.14
CA LEU A 157 -4.92 12.01 -6.88
C LEU A 157 -4.47 13.47 -6.97
N ARG A 158 -3.60 13.82 -7.92
CA ARG A 158 -2.89 15.11 -7.98
C ARG A 158 -3.82 16.32 -7.93
N GLU A 159 -4.96 16.27 -8.61
CA GLU A 159 -5.92 17.38 -8.65
C GLU A 159 -6.65 17.61 -7.32
N HIS A 160 -6.49 16.69 -6.36
CA HIS A 160 -7.18 16.71 -5.08
C HIS A 160 -6.26 17.09 -3.92
N PHE A 161 -4.95 16.87 -4.07
CA PHE A 161 -3.95 17.23 -3.06
C PHE A 161 -3.55 18.71 -3.19
N GLY A 162 -3.70 19.48 -2.10
CA GLY A 162 -3.44 20.93 -2.04
C GLY A 162 -3.67 21.52 -0.66
#